data_AF-A0A1N7JU91-F1
#
_entry.id   AF-A0A1N7JU91-F1
#
_cell.length_a   1.000
_cell.length_b   1.000
_cell.length_c   1.000
_cell.angle_alpha   90.00
_cell.angle_beta   90.00
_cell.angle_gamma   90.00
#
_symmetry.space_group_name_H-M   'P 1'
#
loop_
_entity.id
_entity.type
_entity.pdbx_description
1 polymer ?
#
loop_
_entity_poly.entity_id
_entity_poly.type
_entity_poly.pdbx_seq_one_letter_code
_entity_poly.pdbx_strand_id
1 'polypeptide(L)'
;MEEKLEIDKFIPFGVELKEILHHRNITPTKQRNFLKSRGIFMNTNDSSAFAATFSSLVLSPNEFEKIKDLVRRKENSEKTATRNLPFDCDKKLIEALPDILPLNGLFENSNFKISNISNFSTIDGNQDHVYCTIDCDTTNYNSSWYRNRNEYKAEIIIKRIEGEKNVTFLLKYSSPETFEIVDCLSKEIVKDFKRKSYTKETDNFQKITFGNFNNETRITFLLKLIEDSTHFTFQKMTNIDIAPDVNKKLPDLLQKFMSGGVQNLKIQGNNLLNNFLISETDNHDFVELAGIDVLFNFSYSGAKGKCSVFYGFQNYFQKRNSSIEFHVDIYDIKLNKEFSHVNKLNVKKFLNQEFEKIKNIKFKEINDKG
;
A
#
# COMPACT_ATOMS: atom_id res chain seq x y z
N MET A 1 -23.19 16.41 27.52
CA MET A 1 -23.72 15.10 27.10
C MET A 1 -24.16 15.31 25.66
N GLU A 2 -23.22 15.23 24.71
CA GLU A 2 -23.56 15.37 23.28
C GLU A 2 -24.29 14.08 22.87
N GLU A 3 -25.57 14.21 22.52
CA GLU A 3 -26.29 13.14 21.84
C GLU A 3 -25.52 12.79 20.56
N LYS A 4 -25.00 11.56 20.51
CA LYS A 4 -24.44 11.01 19.28
C LYS A 4 -25.55 10.97 18.24
N LEU A 5 -25.49 11.87 17.26
CA LEU A 5 -26.37 11.89 16.10
C LEU A 5 -26.25 10.57 15.34
N GLU A 6 -27.34 9.78 15.33
CA GLU A 6 -27.46 8.63 14.44
C GLU A 6 -27.63 9.15 13.00
N ILE A 7 -26.55 9.11 12.21
CA ILE A 7 -26.46 9.65 10.85
C ILE A 7 -27.49 9.05 9.89
N ASP A 8 -27.99 7.84 10.16
CA ASP A 8 -29.03 7.22 9.32
C ASP A 8 -30.42 7.85 9.56
N LYS A 9 -30.54 8.75 10.54
CA LYS A 9 -31.77 9.51 10.85
C LYS A 9 -31.67 11.00 10.50
N PHE A 10 -30.52 11.48 10.01
CA PHE A 10 -30.27 12.91 9.79
C PHE A 10 -29.55 13.19 8.47
N ILE A 11 -29.99 14.22 7.75
CA ILE A 11 -29.32 14.71 6.54
C ILE A 11 -28.65 16.05 6.86
N PRO A 12 -27.32 16.15 6.75
CA PRO A 12 -26.59 17.37 7.05
C PRO A 12 -26.85 18.47 6.02
N PHE A 13 -26.92 19.71 6.49
CA PHE A 13 -27.15 20.90 5.68
C PHE A 13 -26.25 22.06 6.15
N GLY A 14 -26.14 23.12 5.34
CA GLY A 14 -25.43 24.34 5.76
C GLY A 14 -23.94 24.11 6.06
N VAL A 15 -23.52 24.49 7.27
CA VAL A 15 -22.13 24.43 7.74
C VAL A 15 -21.68 22.98 7.96
N GLU A 16 -22.57 22.11 8.43
CA GLU A 16 -22.26 20.69 8.67
C GLU A 16 -21.88 20.03 7.34
N LEU A 17 -22.68 20.24 6.29
CA LEU A 17 -22.39 19.75 4.95
C LEU A 17 -21.06 20.29 4.39
N LYS A 18 -20.68 21.52 4.77
CA LYS A 18 -19.40 22.10 4.38
C LYS A 18 -18.23 21.28 4.92
N GLU A 19 -18.27 20.83 6.17
CA GLU A 19 -17.21 20.00 6.75
C GLU A 19 -17.06 18.65 6.04
N ILE A 20 -18.19 18.05 5.64
CA ILE A 20 -18.24 16.81 4.86
C ILE A 20 -17.50 16.98 3.54
N LEU A 21 -17.80 18.06 2.83
CA LEU A 21 -17.29 18.30 1.48
C LEU A 21 -15.82 18.65 1.46
N HIS A 22 -15.28 19.19 2.56
CA HIS A 22 -13.84 19.40 2.75
C HIS A 22 -13.09 18.13 3.14
N HIS A 23 -13.79 17.01 3.32
CA HIS A 23 -13.11 15.74 3.52
C HIS A 23 -12.18 15.46 2.33
N ARG A 24 -10.92 15.10 2.63
CA ARG A 24 -9.85 14.86 1.64
C ARG A 24 -10.21 13.90 0.49
N ASN A 25 -11.24 13.06 0.67
CA ASN A 25 -11.70 12.09 -0.34
C ASN A 25 -12.71 12.67 -1.35
N ILE A 26 -13.29 13.83 -1.05
CA ILE A 26 -14.24 14.54 -1.91
C ILE A 26 -13.47 15.63 -2.67
N THR A 27 -12.96 15.26 -3.84
CA THR A 27 -12.17 16.19 -4.67
C THR A 27 -13.07 17.25 -5.34
N PRO A 28 -12.51 18.41 -5.75
CA PRO A 28 -13.26 19.44 -6.48
C PRO A 28 -13.94 18.93 -7.76
N THR A 29 -13.37 17.91 -8.41
CA THR A 29 -13.98 17.23 -9.57
C THR A 29 -15.26 16.49 -9.17
N LYS A 30 -15.26 15.78 -8.03
CA LYS A 30 -16.43 15.06 -7.52
C LYS A 30 -17.52 16.04 -7.08
N GLN A 31 -17.14 17.10 -6.35
CA GLN A 31 -18.05 18.18 -5.96
C GLN A 31 -18.75 18.78 -7.19
N ARG A 32 -17.98 19.11 -8.22
CA ARG A 32 -18.53 19.64 -9.48
C ARG A 32 -19.44 18.65 -10.20
N ASN A 33 -19.08 17.38 -10.28
CA ASN A 33 -19.91 16.38 -10.95
C ASN A 33 -21.26 16.19 -10.22
N PHE A 34 -21.24 16.27 -8.89
CA PHE A 34 -22.46 16.25 -8.10
C PHE A 34 -23.33 17.48 -8.38
N LEU A 35 -22.77 18.69 -8.37
CA LEU A 35 -23.51 19.92 -8.71
C LEU A 35 -24.04 19.88 -10.16
N LYS A 36 -23.25 19.38 -11.11
CA LYS A 36 -23.69 19.15 -12.49
C LYS A 36 -24.87 18.20 -12.59
N SER A 37 -24.91 17.15 -11.77
CA SER A 37 -26.06 16.23 -11.73
C SER A 37 -27.35 16.91 -11.25
N ARG A 38 -27.23 18.04 -10.55
CA ARG A 38 -28.33 18.93 -10.17
C ARG A 38 -28.55 20.09 -11.15
N GLY A 39 -27.87 20.11 -12.30
CA GLY A 39 -27.93 21.20 -13.27
C GLY A 39 -27.17 22.47 -12.87
N ILE A 40 -26.35 22.42 -11.80
CA ILE A 40 -25.56 23.56 -11.33
C ILE A 40 -24.14 23.47 -11.94
N PHE A 41 -23.82 24.43 -12.80
CA PHE A 41 -22.53 24.51 -13.47
C PHE A 41 -21.70 25.66 -12.91
N MET A 42 -20.50 25.33 -12.42
CA MET A 42 -19.57 26.32 -11.90
C MET A 42 -18.28 26.29 -12.70
N ASN A 43 -17.82 27.46 -13.12
CA ASN A 43 -16.56 27.65 -13.83
C ASN A 43 -15.41 27.98 -12.87
N THR A 44 -15.24 27.15 -11.85
CA THR A 44 -14.13 27.27 -10.89
C THR A 44 -13.65 25.88 -10.49
N ASN A 45 -12.41 25.80 -10.02
CA ASN A 45 -11.83 24.60 -9.42
C ASN A 45 -11.65 24.75 -7.90
N ASP A 46 -12.06 25.88 -7.33
CA ASP A 46 -11.92 26.18 -5.91
C ASP A 46 -12.92 25.39 -5.06
N SER A 47 -12.39 24.56 -4.15
CA SER A 47 -13.20 23.77 -3.21
C SER A 47 -14.04 24.65 -2.29
N SER A 48 -13.56 25.85 -1.94
CA SER A 48 -14.28 26.74 -1.03
C SER A 48 -15.55 27.30 -1.68
N ALA A 49 -15.45 27.73 -2.94
CA ALA A 49 -16.58 28.16 -3.75
C ALA A 49 -17.62 27.04 -3.94
N PHE A 50 -17.16 25.80 -4.21
CA PHE A 50 -18.05 24.65 -4.26
C PHE A 50 -18.75 24.45 -2.92
N ALA A 51 -18.01 24.39 -1.82
CA ALA A 51 -18.58 24.10 -0.51
C ALA A 51 -19.59 25.17 -0.05
N ALA A 52 -19.37 26.46 -0.37
CA ALA A 52 -20.35 27.51 -0.14
C ALA A 52 -21.66 27.30 -0.93
N THR A 53 -21.54 26.85 -2.18
CA THR A 53 -22.69 26.51 -3.04
C THR A 53 -23.43 25.29 -2.49
N PHE A 54 -22.73 24.34 -1.89
CA PHE A 54 -23.37 23.20 -1.24
C PHE A 54 -24.06 23.59 0.08
N SER A 55 -23.52 24.53 0.84
CA SER A 55 -24.14 24.98 2.10
C SER A 55 -25.52 25.61 1.89
N SER A 56 -25.82 26.13 0.69
CA SER A 56 -27.15 26.63 0.35
C SER A 56 -28.11 25.56 -0.20
N LEU A 57 -27.67 24.30 -0.28
CA LEU A 57 -28.45 23.18 -0.79
C LEU A 57 -28.89 22.26 0.35
N VAL A 58 -30.09 21.69 0.19
CA VAL A 58 -30.53 20.52 0.97
C VAL A 58 -30.28 19.28 0.13
N LEU A 59 -29.68 18.25 0.72
CA LEU A 59 -29.46 16.96 0.07
C LEU A 59 -30.71 16.09 0.20
N SER A 60 -31.03 15.30 -0.82
CA SER A 60 -31.93 14.16 -0.63
C SER A 60 -31.21 13.02 0.09
N PRO A 61 -31.93 12.09 0.73
CA PRO A 61 -31.32 10.92 1.37
C PRO A 61 -30.38 10.14 0.43
N ASN A 62 -30.82 9.91 -0.81
CA ASN A 62 -30.03 9.18 -1.81
C ASN A 62 -28.74 9.92 -2.23
N GLU A 63 -28.79 11.24 -2.29
CA GLU A 63 -27.60 12.05 -2.58
C GLU A 63 -26.62 12.08 -1.42
N PHE A 64 -27.14 12.11 -0.21
CA PHE A 64 -26.32 12.00 0.98
C PHE A 64 -25.65 10.62 1.06
N GLU A 65 -26.36 9.54 0.74
CA GLU A 65 -25.76 8.20 0.62
C GLU A 65 -24.64 8.15 -0.43
N LYS A 66 -24.81 8.79 -1.60
CA LYS A 66 -23.73 8.91 -2.59
C LYS A 66 -22.50 9.63 -2.04
N ILE A 67 -22.69 10.65 -1.20
CA ILE A 67 -21.59 11.38 -0.56
C ILE A 67 -20.91 10.50 0.51
N LYS A 68 -21.69 9.80 1.36
CA LYS A 68 -21.19 8.81 2.32
C LYS A 68 -20.34 7.75 1.63
N ASP A 69 -20.83 7.24 0.50
CA ASP A 69 -20.12 6.29 -0.34
C ASP A 69 -18.79 6.84 -0.88
N LEU A 70 -18.73 8.11 -1.31
CA LEU A 70 -17.50 8.71 -1.81
C LEU A 70 -16.44 8.86 -0.71
N VAL A 71 -16.87 9.08 0.53
CA VAL A 71 -16.00 9.10 1.72
C VAL A 71 -15.51 7.68 2.02
N ARG A 72 -16.42 6.70 2.09
CA ARG A 72 -16.15 5.27 2.39
C ARG A 72 -15.25 4.60 1.34
N ARG A 73 -15.48 4.82 0.04
CA ARG A 73 -14.82 4.10 -1.07
C ARG A 73 -13.30 4.32 -1.20
N LYS A 74 -12.71 5.36 -0.60
CA LYS A 74 -11.25 5.56 -0.58
C LYS A 74 -10.60 5.18 0.75
N GLU A 75 -11.36 5.13 1.85
CA GLU A 75 -10.90 4.52 3.10
C GLU A 75 -10.79 3.00 2.98
N ASN A 76 -11.57 2.38 2.08
CA ASN A 76 -11.57 0.93 1.82
C ASN A 76 -10.70 0.45 0.63
N SER A 77 -9.70 1.24 0.17
CA SER A 77 -8.85 0.75 -0.92
C SER A 77 -7.98 -0.41 -0.44
N GLU A 78 -8.17 -1.60 -1.01
CA GLU A 78 -7.37 -2.80 -0.71
C GLU A 78 -5.88 -2.53 -0.98
N LYS A 79 -5.08 -2.73 0.06
CA LYS A 79 -3.62 -2.71 0.08
C LYS A 79 -3.14 -4.12 0.30
N THR A 80 -1.96 -4.42 -0.21
CA THR A 80 -1.33 -5.74 -0.12
C THR A 80 0.06 -5.61 0.48
N ALA A 81 0.39 -6.48 1.42
CA ALA A 81 1.76 -6.69 1.87
C ALA A 81 2.12 -8.16 1.66
N THR A 82 3.26 -8.41 1.02
CA THR A 82 3.75 -9.76 0.75
C THR A 82 4.95 -10.06 1.64
N ARG A 83 4.96 -11.24 2.26
CA ARG A 83 6.05 -11.71 3.12
C ARG A 83 6.40 -13.14 2.78
N ASN A 84 7.69 -13.46 2.74
CA ASN A 84 8.14 -14.83 2.53
C ASN A 84 8.67 -15.40 3.84
N LEU A 85 8.45 -16.70 4.06
CA LEU A 85 8.95 -17.42 5.22
C LEU A 85 9.62 -18.71 4.74
N PRO A 86 10.84 -19.04 5.19
CA PRO A 86 11.41 -20.37 5.01
C PRO A 86 10.47 -21.43 5.59
N PHE A 87 10.22 -22.49 4.82
CA PHE A 87 9.29 -23.54 5.18
C PHE A 87 9.86 -24.89 4.75
N ASP A 88 10.26 -25.69 5.73
CA ASP A 88 10.88 -26.99 5.59
C ASP A 88 9.92 -28.07 6.13
N CYS A 89 8.85 -28.29 5.39
CA CYS A 89 7.87 -29.33 5.68
C CYS A 89 7.37 -29.96 4.38
N ASP A 90 7.17 -31.27 4.36
CA ASP A 90 6.66 -31.99 3.19
C ASP A 90 5.13 -32.03 3.13
N LYS A 91 4.45 -31.63 4.21
CA LYS A 91 2.99 -31.56 4.25
C LYS A 91 2.46 -30.42 3.37
N LYS A 92 1.22 -30.59 2.93
CA LYS A 92 0.45 -29.56 2.23
C LYS A 92 0.11 -28.42 3.18
N LEU A 93 0.04 -27.20 2.67
CA LEU A 93 -0.21 -26.02 3.52
C LEU A 93 -1.50 -26.12 4.33
N ILE A 94 -2.58 -26.63 3.72
CA ILE A 94 -3.86 -26.77 4.42
C ILE A 94 -3.77 -27.69 5.66
N GLU A 95 -2.89 -28.69 5.64
CA GLU A 95 -2.65 -29.61 6.75
C GLU A 95 -1.64 -29.06 7.78
N ALA A 96 -0.76 -28.17 7.33
CA ALA A 96 0.26 -27.55 8.18
C ALA A 96 -0.32 -26.43 9.06
N LEU A 97 -1.36 -25.75 8.57
CA LEU A 97 -2.00 -24.63 9.25
C LEU A 97 -2.82 -25.05 10.48
N PRO A 98 -3.00 -24.15 11.47
CA PRO A 98 -3.88 -24.43 12.58
C PRO A 98 -5.35 -24.39 12.14
N ASP A 99 -6.17 -25.31 12.66
CA ASP A 99 -7.62 -25.34 12.40
C ASP A 99 -8.32 -24.07 12.90
N ILE A 100 -7.84 -23.51 14.02
CA ILE A 100 -8.37 -22.32 14.68
C ILE A 100 -7.21 -21.39 14.99
N LEU A 101 -7.33 -20.13 14.56
CA LEU A 101 -6.36 -19.08 14.91
C LEU A 101 -6.55 -18.64 16.37
N PRO A 102 -5.48 -18.60 17.19
CA PRO A 102 -5.58 -18.19 18.59
C PRO A 102 -5.80 -16.68 18.66
N LEU A 103 -7.04 -16.24 18.91
CA LEU A 103 -7.38 -14.82 19.04
C LEU A 103 -7.37 -14.30 20.49
N ASN A 104 -7.41 -15.21 21.47
CA ASN A 104 -7.57 -14.86 22.88
C ASN A 104 -6.44 -13.95 23.37
N GLY A 105 -6.80 -12.80 23.94
CA GLY A 105 -5.84 -11.85 24.50
C GLY A 105 -5.12 -10.94 23.48
N LEU A 106 -5.22 -11.17 22.17
CA LEU A 106 -4.41 -10.42 21.18
C LEU A 106 -4.88 -8.98 20.96
N PHE A 107 -6.18 -8.71 21.11
CA PHE A 107 -6.80 -7.43 20.73
C PHE A 107 -7.73 -6.86 21.81
N GLU A 108 -7.56 -7.25 23.07
CA GLU A 108 -8.47 -6.85 24.17
C GLU A 108 -8.49 -5.34 24.42
N ASN A 109 -7.40 -4.63 24.11
CA ASN A 109 -7.25 -3.19 24.28
C ASN A 109 -7.33 -2.39 22.97
N SER A 110 -7.78 -3.01 21.87
CA SER A 110 -7.82 -2.39 20.56
C SER A 110 -9.09 -1.56 20.34
N ASN A 111 -9.01 -0.51 19.50
CA ASN A 111 -10.16 0.32 19.11
C ASN A 111 -11.07 -0.34 18.04
N PHE A 112 -10.94 -1.65 17.88
CA PHE A 112 -11.65 -2.47 16.91
C PHE A 112 -12.01 -3.82 17.51
N LYS A 113 -13.07 -4.43 16.99
CA LYS A 113 -13.55 -5.74 17.39
C LYS A 113 -13.60 -6.65 16.18
N ILE A 114 -12.96 -7.82 16.26
CA ILE A 114 -13.12 -8.87 15.24
C ILE A 114 -14.53 -9.43 15.38
N SER A 115 -15.32 -9.33 14.31
CA SER A 115 -16.69 -9.83 14.26
C SER A 115 -16.75 -11.26 13.74
N ASN A 116 -15.86 -11.61 12.80
CA ASN A 116 -15.80 -12.95 12.22
C ASN A 116 -14.38 -13.29 11.72
N ILE A 117 -14.01 -14.56 11.82
CA ILE A 117 -12.80 -15.12 11.19
C ILE A 117 -13.15 -16.45 10.55
N SER A 118 -12.79 -16.64 9.28
CA SER A 118 -12.99 -17.91 8.62
C SER A 118 -11.88 -18.90 8.98
N ASN A 119 -12.16 -20.19 8.89
CA ASN A 119 -11.11 -21.20 8.83
C ASN A 119 -10.31 -21.06 7.52
N PHE A 120 -9.13 -21.67 7.48
CA PHE A 120 -8.36 -21.76 6.24
C PHE A 120 -9.10 -22.62 5.22
N SER A 121 -9.21 -22.11 4.00
CA SER A 121 -9.85 -22.80 2.87
C SER A 121 -8.93 -22.77 1.65
N THR A 122 -9.02 -23.75 0.75
CA THR A 122 -8.23 -23.78 -0.48
C THR A 122 -8.77 -22.80 -1.52
N ILE A 123 -7.87 -22.22 -2.30
CA ILE A 123 -8.17 -21.41 -3.49
C ILE A 123 -8.07 -22.32 -4.70
N ASP A 124 -9.15 -22.39 -5.49
CA ASP A 124 -9.23 -23.19 -6.72
C ASP A 124 -8.89 -24.68 -6.51
N GLY A 125 -9.15 -25.21 -5.30
CA GLY A 125 -8.86 -26.61 -4.93
C GLY A 125 -7.38 -26.91 -4.68
N ASN A 126 -6.49 -25.92 -4.74
CA ASN A 126 -5.06 -26.12 -4.51
C ASN A 126 -4.74 -26.16 -3.00
N GLN A 127 -4.25 -27.29 -2.50
CA GLN A 127 -3.92 -27.52 -1.09
C GLN A 127 -2.69 -26.73 -0.60
N ASP A 128 -1.90 -26.18 -1.53
CA ASP A 128 -0.76 -25.29 -1.29
C ASP A 128 -1.09 -23.82 -1.62
N HIS A 129 -2.38 -23.49 -1.75
CA HIS A 129 -2.86 -22.12 -1.93
C HIS A 129 -4.13 -21.92 -1.12
N VAL A 130 -4.01 -21.29 0.03
CA VAL A 130 -5.06 -21.23 1.05
C VAL A 130 -5.30 -19.80 1.51
N TYR A 131 -6.51 -19.53 2.01
CA TYR A 131 -6.89 -18.20 2.47
C TYR A 131 -7.74 -18.24 3.74
N CYS A 132 -7.69 -17.15 4.49
CA CYS A 132 -8.53 -16.86 5.64
C CYS A 132 -9.02 -15.41 5.53
N THR A 133 -10.31 -15.18 5.75
CA THR A 133 -10.93 -13.85 5.77
C THR A 133 -11.25 -13.44 7.20
N ILE A 134 -11.03 -12.17 7.49
CA ILE A 134 -11.35 -11.55 8.78
C ILE A 134 -12.26 -10.36 8.54
N ASP A 135 -13.41 -10.35 9.22
CA ASP A 135 -14.29 -9.18 9.29
C ASP A 135 -14.08 -8.50 10.66
N CYS A 136 -13.93 -7.17 10.67
CA CYS A 136 -13.79 -6.41 11.90
C CYS A 136 -14.57 -5.08 11.87
N ASP A 137 -15.02 -4.68 13.06
CA ASP A 137 -15.74 -3.44 13.31
C ASP A 137 -14.80 -2.45 14.01
N THR A 138 -14.66 -1.23 13.52
CA THR A 138 -13.91 -0.18 14.24
C THR A 138 -14.83 0.88 14.81
N THR A 139 -14.48 1.35 16.02
CA THR A 139 -15.04 2.58 16.60
C THR A 139 -13.98 3.66 16.46
N ASN A 140 -13.87 4.21 15.26
CA ASN A 140 -13.10 5.41 15.00
C ASN A 140 -13.51 6.55 16.00
N TYR A 141 -12.62 7.34 16.63
CA TYR A 141 -13.05 8.51 17.46
C TYR A 141 -12.66 9.91 16.94
N ASN A 142 -11.75 9.99 15.96
CA ASN A 142 -11.47 11.23 15.21
C ASN A 142 -12.68 11.58 14.28
N SER A 143 -12.74 12.51 13.34
CA SER A 143 -13.95 12.74 12.48
C SER A 143 -15.36 12.73 13.14
N SER A 144 -15.74 13.88 13.70
CA SER A 144 -16.89 14.10 14.60
C SER A 144 -18.31 13.82 14.08
N TRP A 145 -18.53 13.39 12.84
CA TRP A 145 -19.90 13.44 12.26
C TRP A 145 -20.34 12.22 11.43
N TYR A 146 -19.48 11.22 11.17
CA TYR A 146 -19.84 10.06 10.33
C TYR A 146 -19.57 8.70 10.98
N ARG A 147 -20.03 8.41 12.21
CA ARG A 147 -19.66 7.14 12.86
C ARG A 147 -20.85 6.30 13.33
N ASN A 148 -21.42 5.59 12.37
CA ASN A 148 -21.88 4.22 12.59
C ASN A 148 -20.66 3.28 12.46
N ARG A 149 -20.69 2.12 13.13
CA ARG A 149 -19.66 1.06 13.02
C ARG A 149 -19.14 0.96 11.58
N ASN A 150 -17.82 1.02 11.41
CA ASN A 150 -17.22 0.74 10.12
C ASN A 150 -16.80 -0.73 10.09
N GLU A 151 -17.44 -1.48 9.20
CA GLU A 151 -17.06 -2.86 8.87
C GLU A 151 -15.92 -2.83 7.86
N TYR A 152 -14.81 -3.46 8.20
CA TYR A 152 -13.69 -3.68 7.31
C TYR A 152 -13.44 -5.16 7.14
N LYS A 153 -12.92 -5.49 5.96
CA LYS A 153 -12.46 -6.84 5.62
C LYS A 153 -10.96 -6.87 5.46
N ALA A 154 -10.37 -7.94 5.98
CA ALA A 154 -8.98 -8.28 5.80
C ALA A 154 -8.87 -9.73 5.33
N GLU A 155 -7.79 -10.07 4.64
CA GLU A 155 -7.58 -11.43 4.12
C GLU A 155 -6.10 -11.79 4.24
N ILE A 156 -5.83 -13.03 4.68
CA ILE A 156 -4.50 -13.62 4.66
C ILE A 156 -4.53 -14.75 3.64
N ILE A 157 -3.75 -14.62 2.57
CA ILE A 157 -3.53 -15.68 1.60
C ILE A 157 -2.15 -16.26 1.83
N ILE A 158 -2.03 -17.58 1.86
CA ILE A 158 -0.78 -18.31 2.07
C ILE A 158 -0.59 -19.23 0.88
N LYS A 159 0.56 -19.11 0.21
CA LYS A 159 0.87 -19.87 -0.99
C LYS A 159 2.25 -20.51 -0.88
N ARG A 160 2.36 -21.77 -1.28
CA ARG A 160 3.61 -22.46 -1.53
C ARG A 160 3.70 -22.77 -3.01
N ILE A 161 4.84 -22.46 -3.62
CA ILE A 161 5.15 -22.89 -4.98
C ILE A 161 5.86 -24.23 -4.87
N GLU A 162 5.43 -25.20 -5.68
CA GLU A 162 6.03 -26.53 -5.70
C GLU A 162 7.53 -26.44 -6.05
N GLY A 163 8.37 -27.12 -5.27
CA GLY A 163 9.83 -27.04 -5.39
C GLY A 163 10.50 -25.88 -4.64
N GLU A 164 9.74 -24.87 -4.18
CA GLU A 164 10.28 -23.83 -3.29
C GLU A 164 10.18 -24.24 -1.81
N LYS A 165 11.28 -24.04 -1.07
CA LYS A 165 11.34 -24.17 0.40
C LYS A 165 10.87 -22.91 1.12
N ASN A 166 9.96 -22.15 0.51
CA ASN A 166 9.41 -20.93 1.07
C ASN A 166 7.89 -20.91 0.93
N VAL A 167 7.25 -20.25 1.88
CA VAL A 167 5.83 -19.95 1.85
C VAL A 167 5.65 -18.44 1.77
N THR A 168 4.81 -17.99 0.86
CA THR A 168 4.46 -16.59 0.66
C THR A 168 3.13 -16.28 1.34
N PHE A 169 3.15 -15.30 2.23
CA PHE A 169 1.99 -14.69 2.87
C PHE A 169 1.64 -13.40 2.12
N LEU A 170 0.43 -13.31 1.60
CA LEU A 170 -0.15 -12.12 1.02
C LEU A 170 -1.23 -11.60 1.97
N LEU A 171 -0.91 -10.51 2.67
CA LEU A 171 -1.78 -9.83 3.62
C LEU A 171 -2.55 -8.73 2.89
N LYS A 172 -3.87 -8.83 2.84
CA LYS A 172 -4.75 -7.81 2.29
C LYS A 172 -5.47 -7.07 3.40
N TYR A 173 -5.44 -5.76 3.31
CA TYR A 173 -5.99 -4.88 4.33
C TYR A 173 -6.47 -3.57 3.69
N SER A 174 -7.33 -2.84 4.38
CA SER A 174 -7.93 -1.59 3.89
C SER A 174 -7.58 -0.40 4.79
N SER A 175 -7.45 -0.64 6.08
CA SER A 175 -7.12 0.35 7.11
C SER A 175 -5.89 -0.05 7.95
N PRO A 176 -5.28 0.89 8.70
CA PRO A 176 -4.23 0.57 9.67
C PRO A 176 -4.64 -0.50 10.69
N GLU A 177 -5.90 -0.48 11.13
CA GLU A 177 -6.46 -1.47 12.07
C GLU A 177 -6.51 -2.86 11.42
N THR A 178 -7.03 -2.98 10.20
CA THR A 178 -7.00 -4.28 9.49
C THR A 178 -5.59 -4.77 9.19
N PHE A 179 -4.62 -3.85 9.00
CA PHE A 179 -3.21 -4.22 8.85
C PHE A 179 -2.64 -4.83 10.13
N GLU A 180 -2.93 -4.21 11.29
CA GLU A 180 -2.51 -4.72 12.60
C GLU A 180 -3.03 -6.14 12.85
N ILE A 181 -4.29 -6.40 12.50
CA ILE A 181 -4.91 -7.74 12.61
C ILE A 181 -4.14 -8.76 11.76
N VAL A 182 -3.99 -8.52 10.46
CA VAL A 182 -3.34 -9.49 9.56
C VAL A 182 -1.85 -9.64 9.87
N ASP A 183 -1.18 -8.57 10.32
CA ASP A 183 0.20 -8.60 10.78
C ASP A 183 0.35 -9.50 12.02
N CYS A 184 -0.48 -9.31 13.03
CA CYS A 184 -0.45 -10.08 14.28
C CYS A 184 -0.77 -11.56 14.02
N LEU A 185 -1.84 -11.86 13.27
CA LEU A 185 -2.21 -13.23 12.91
C LEU A 185 -1.12 -13.93 12.10
N SER A 186 -0.48 -13.22 11.16
CA SER A 186 0.64 -13.79 10.39
C SER A 186 1.79 -14.22 11.30
N LYS A 187 2.06 -13.47 12.39
CA LYS A 187 3.10 -13.83 13.37
C LYS A 187 2.68 -15.02 14.23
N GLU A 188 1.41 -15.14 14.60
CA GLU A 188 0.92 -16.32 15.33
C GLU A 188 1.01 -17.60 14.50
N ILE A 189 0.73 -17.52 13.19
CA ILE A 189 0.93 -18.65 12.27
C ILE A 189 2.42 -19.03 12.22
N VAL A 190 3.32 -18.05 12.16
CA VAL A 190 4.77 -18.31 12.20
C VAL A 190 5.19 -18.97 13.52
N LYS A 191 4.65 -18.52 14.66
CA LYS A 191 4.91 -19.15 15.97
C LYS A 191 4.44 -20.60 15.99
N ASP A 192 3.27 -20.90 15.41
CA ASP A 192 2.77 -22.26 15.28
C ASP A 192 3.67 -23.12 14.37
N PHE A 193 4.12 -22.56 13.24
CA PHE A 193 5.06 -23.25 12.35
C PHE A 193 6.39 -23.55 13.04
N LYS A 194 6.92 -22.63 13.85
CA LYS A 194 8.12 -22.85 14.68
C LYS A 194 7.92 -23.96 15.70
N ARG A 195 6.80 -23.91 16.44
CA ARG A 195 6.41 -24.94 17.42
C ARG A 195 6.29 -26.33 16.79
N LYS A 196 5.78 -26.40 15.55
CA LYS A 196 5.67 -27.64 14.77
C LYS A 196 6.96 -28.02 14.01
N SER A 197 8.02 -27.22 14.14
CA SER A 197 9.31 -27.37 13.46
C SER A 197 9.22 -27.36 11.93
N TYR A 198 8.23 -26.66 11.37
CA TYR A 198 8.11 -26.42 9.92
C TYR A 198 8.99 -25.27 9.44
N THR A 199 9.48 -24.45 10.37
CA THR A 199 10.39 -23.32 10.16
C THR A 199 11.36 -23.29 11.34
N LYS A 200 12.62 -22.88 11.13
CA LYS A 200 13.58 -22.80 12.24
C LYS A 200 13.21 -21.69 13.22
N GLU A 201 13.58 -21.83 14.48
CA GLU A 201 13.33 -20.80 15.51
C GLU A 201 13.94 -19.43 15.16
N THR A 202 15.10 -19.44 14.49
CA THR A 202 15.80 -18.25 14.01
C THR A 202 15.15 -17.61 12.78
N ASP A 203 14.39 -18.38 12.01
CA ASP A 203 13.81 -17.90 10.76
C ASP A 203 12.60 -17.03 11.07
N ASN A 204 12.57 -15.86 10.45
CA ASN A 204 11.45 -14.93 10.52
C ASN A 204 11.01 -14.61 9.09
N PHE A 205 9.94 -13.82 8.96
CA PHE A 205 9.59 -13.27 7.64
C PHE A 205 10.82 -12.60 7.03
N GLN A 206 11.16 -13.02 5.81
CA GLN A 206 12.17 -12.38 4.99
C GLN A 206 11.63 -11.00 4.61
N LYS A 207 11.98 -10.01 5.43
CA LYS A 207 11.67 -8.61 5.20
C LYS A 207 12.84 -7.98 4.47
N ILE A 208 12.53 -7.30 3.38
CA ILE A 208 13.47 -6.37 2.76
C ILE A 208 13.33 -5.06 3.52
N THR A 209 14.32 -4.73 4.32
CA THR A 209 14.39 -3.53 5.16
C THR A 209 15.48 -2.60 4.65
N PHE A 210 15.41 -1.33 5.05
CA PHE A 210 16.43 -0.34 4.68
C PHE A 210 17.83 -0.81 5.10
N GLY A 211 17.94 -1.40 6.29
CA GLY A 211 19.19 -1.93 6.85
C GLY A 211 19.75 -3.17 6.15
N ASN A 212 19.05 -3.76 5.19
CA ASN A 212 19.60 -4.86 4.38
C ASN A 212 20.58 -4.37 3.29
N PHE A 213 20.72 -3.04 3.12
CA PHE A 213 21.54 -2.46 2.06
C PHE A 213 22.50 -1.41 2.62
N ASN A 214 23.72 -1.38 2.07
CA ASN A 214 24.53 -0.16 2.09
C ASN A 214 24.01 0.79 0.98
N ASN A 215 24.56 2.00 0.87
CA ASN A 215 24.02 2.98 -0.08
C ASN A 215 24.12 2.51 -1.55
N GLU A 216 25.26 1.93 -1.93
CA GLU A 216 25.51 1.43 -3.29
C GLU A 216 24.58 0.26 -3.67
N THR A 217 24.45 -0.74 -2.80
CA THR A 217 23.58 -1.90 -3.05
C THR A 217 22.11 -1.50 -3.05
N ARG A 218 21.72 -0.47 -2.29
CA ARG A 218 20.36 0.08 -2.28
C ARG A 218 20.01 0.78 -3.59
N ILE A 219 20.91 1.63 -4.10
CA ILE A 219 20.73 2.29 -5.39
C ILE A 219 20.68 1.25 -6.50
N THR A 220 21.61 0.30 -6.49
CA THR A 220 21.64 -0.82 -7.45
C THR A 220 20.33 -1.62 -7.40
N PHE A 221 19.80 -1.93 -6.21
CA PHE A 221 18.52 -2.61 -6.06
C PHE A 221 17.37 -1.84 -6.70
N LEU A 222 17.23 -0.56 -6.37
CA LEU A 222 16.18 0.29 -6.92
C LEU A 222 16.27 0.42 -8.45
N LEU A 223 17.49 0.51 -9.01
CA LEU A 223 17.71 0.56 -10.46
C LEU A 223 17.42 -0.78 -11.16
N LYS A 224 17.68 -1.91 -10.51
CA LYS A 224 17.32 -3.22 -11.06
C LYS A 224 15.81 -3.45 -11.16
N LEU A 225 15.01 -2.79 -10.31
CA LEU A 225 13.54 -2.92 -10.32
C LEU A 225 12.89 -2.21 -11.51
N ILE A 226 13.61 -1.30 -12.16
CA ILE A 226 13.10 -0.55 -13.31
C ILE A 226 13.54 -1.10 -14.65
N GLU A 227 14.30 -2.20 -14.66
CA GLU A 227 14.63 -2.90 -15.89
C GLU A 227 13.36 -3.45 -16.56
N ASP A 228 13.41 -3.56 -17.89
CA ASP A 228 12.34 -4.19 -18.66
C ASP A 228 12.13 -5.65 -18.23
N SER A 229 10.89 -6.10 -18.30
CA SER A 229 10.49 -7.47 -17.97
C SER A 229 9.41 -7.95 -18.92
N THR A 230 8.97 -9.20 -18.77
CA THR A 230 7.96 -9.85 -19.63
C THR A 230 6.69 -9.01 -19.80
N HIS A 231 6.25 -8.34 -18.74
CA HIS A 231 4.98 -7.59 -18.73
C HIS A 231 5.14 -6.08 -18.62
N PHE A 232 6.34 -5.59 -18.36
CA PHE A 232 6.58 -4.18 -18.08
C PHE A 232 7.73 -3.63 -18.90
N THR A 233 7.50 -2.50 -19.55
CA THR A 233 8.51 -1.72 -20.25
C THR A 233 8.66 -0.39 -19.52
N PHE A 234 9.88 -0.09 -19.09
CA PHE A 234 10.22 1.17 -18.45
C PHE A 234 9.91 2.34 -19.39
N GLN A 235 9.42 3.45 -18.81
CA GLN A 235 9.25 4.69 -19.54
C GLN A 235 10.14 5.77 -18.97
N LYS A 236 9.98 6.06 -17.68
CA LYS A 236 10.77 7.08 -16.99
C LYS A 236 10.64 6.97 -15.49
N MET A 237 11.68 7.44 -14.81
CA MET A 237 11.65 7.78 -13.40
C MET A 237 11.19 9.24 -13.27
N THR A 238 10.13 9.45 -12.49
CA THR A 238 9.44 10.75 -12.34
C THR A 238 9.82 11.50 -11.08
N ASN A 239 10.11 10.78 -10.00
CA ASN A 239 10.63 11.36 -8.76
C ASN A 239 11.69 10.44 -8.13
N ILE A 240 12.59 11.04 -7.37
CA ILE A 240 13.48 10.36 -6.41
C ILE A 240 13.41 11.06 -5.05
N ASP A 241 13.46 10.29 -3.98
CA ASP A 241 13.60 10.77 -2.59
C ASP A 241 15.00 10.39 -2.09
N ILE A 242 15.87 11.39 -1.93
CA ILE A 242 17.30 11.22 -1.66
C ILE A 242 17.77 12.16 -0.56
N ALA A 243 18.74 11.75 0.24
CA ALA A 243 19.34 12.59 1.28
C ALA A 243 20.85 12.34 1.35
N PRO A 244 21.64 13.26 1.93
CA PRO A 244 23.03 12.96 2.24
C PRO A 244 23.11 11.87 3.32
N ASP A 245 24.09 10.98 3.21
CA ASP A 245 24.45 10.10 4.32
C ASP A 245 25.15 10.92 5.41
N VAL A 246 24.52 11.00 6.58
CA VAL A 246 25.02 11.79 7.72
C VAL A 246 26.31 11.24 8.33
N ASN A 247 26.66 9.99 8.03
CA ASN A 247 27.84 9.32 8.56
C ASN A 247 29.05 9.42 7.62
N LYS A 248 28.86 9.97 6.42
CA LYS A 248 29.91 10.09 5.40
C LYS A 248 30.29 11.54 5.21
N LYS A 249 31.60 11.79 5.05
CA LYS A 249 32.08 13.12 4.65
C LYS A 249 31.78 13.31 3.17
N LEU A 250 30.81 14.17 2.86
CA LEU A 250 30.41 14.49 1.49
C LEU A 250 31.56 15.16 0.73
N PRO A 251 31.76 14.82 -0.56
CA PRO A 251 32.59 15.60 -1.49
C PRO A 251 32.12 17.06 -1.57
N ASP A 252 33.03 18.00 -1.85
CA ASP A 252 32.78 19.46 -1.80
C ASP A 252 31.55 19.90 -2.59
N LEU A 253 31.31 19.32 -3.78
CA LEU A 253 30.15 19.65 -4.61
C LEU A 253 28.82 19.20 -3.96
N LEU A 254 28.79 17.97 -3.45
CA LEU A 254 27.63 17.40 -2.74
C LEU A 254 27.37 18.15 -1.44
N GLN A 255 28.44 18.52 -0.73
CA GLN A 255 28.34 19.29 0.50
C GLN A 255 27.68 20.65 0.26
N LYS A 256 28.05 21.37 -0.82
CA LYS A 256 27.37 22.61 -1.20
C LYS A 256 25.88 22.39 -1.45
N PHE A 257 25.54 21.35 -2.21
CA PHE A 257 24.15 21.05 -2.60
C PHE A 257 23.27 20.62 -1.41
N MET A 258 23.85 19.91 -0.43
CA MET A 258 23.13 19.30 0.70
C MET A 258 23.35 20.06 2.04
N SER A 259 24.02 21.22 2.00
CA SER A 259 24.28 22.04 3.19
C SER A 259 23.03 22.73 3.75
N GLY A 260 23.13 23.31 4.94
CA GLY A 260 22.04 24.12 5.53
C GLY A 260 20.95 23.32 6.25
N GLY A 261 21.22 22.07 6.64
CA GLY A 261 20.26 21.24 7.37
C GLY A 261 19.20 20.58 6.49
N VAL A 262 19.51 20.38 5.19
CA VAL A 262 18.65 19.63 4.27
C VAL A 262 18.48 18.19 4.78
N GLN A 263 17.25 17.85 5.19
CA GLN A 263 16.94 16.54 5.73
C GLN A 263 16.67 15.49 4.64
N ASN A 264 16.07 15.92 3.54
CA ASN A 264 15.86 15.14 2.32
C ASN A 264 15.54 16.06 1.13
N LEU A 265 15.74 15.53 -0.08
CA LEU A 265 15.42 16.17 -1.34
C LEU A 265 14.47 15.28 -2.14
N LYS A 266 13.38 15.87 -2.60
CA LYS A 266 12.50 15.27 -3.60
C LYS A 266 12.77 15.91 -4.94
N ILE A 267 13.42 15.17 -5.83
CA ILE A 267 13.77 15.65 -7.16
C ILE A 267 12.76 15.08 -8.14
N GLN A 268 12.06 15.96 -8.86
CA GLN A 268 11.09 15.59 -9.89
C GLN A 268 11.67 15.87 -11.27
N GLY A 269 11.46 14.97 -12.23
CA GLY A 269 12.00 15.14 -13.57
C GLY A 269 11.55 14.07 -14.55
N ASN A 270 12.03 14.18 -15.80
CA ASN A 270 11.71 13.22 -16.86
C ASN A 270 12.90 12.34 -17.26
N ASN A 271 14.12 12.69 -16.82
CA ASN A 271 15.35 11.97 -17.16
C ASN A 271 16.24 11.79 -15.93
N LEU A 272 15.65 11.34 -14.82
CA LEU A 272 16.33 11.24 -13.52
C LEU A 272 17.42 10.16 -13.48
N LEU A 273 17.44 9.23 -14.44
CA LEU A 273 18.53 8.27 -14.59
C LEU A 273 19.88 8.94 -14.88
N ASN A 274 19.87 10.08 -15.59
CA ASN A 274 21.08 10.85 -15.90
C ASN A 274 21.41 11.87 -14.81
N ASN A 275 20.69 11.88 -13.69
CA ASN A 275 21.05 12.72 -12.56
C ASN A 275 22.36 12.20 -11.96
N PHE A 276 23.36 13.06 -11.76
CA PHE A 276 24.69 12.68 -11.26
C PHE A 276 24.66 11.92 -9.92
N LEU A 277 23.65 12.15 -9.06
CA LEU A 277 23.45 11.38 -7.82
C LEU A 277 23.10 9.91 -8.05
N ILE A 278 22.62 9.57 -9.25
CA ILE A 278 22.14 8.25 -9.66
C ILE A 278 23.07 7.64 -10.72
N SER A 279 23.50 8.39 -11.72
CA SER A 279 24.31 7.87 -12.83
C SER A 279 25.78 7.64 -12.49
N GLU A 280 26.33 8.40 -11.55
CA GLU A 280 27.75 8.33 -11.19
C GLU A 280 27.92 7.49 -9.91
N THR A 281 28.52 6.31 -10.06
CA THR A 281 28.73 5.35 -8.96
C THR A 281 29.54 5.93 -7.81
N ASP A 282 30.47 6.84 -8.12
CA ASP A 282 31.33 7.50 -7.12
C ASP A 282 30.51 8.33 -6.11
N ASN A 283 29.29 8.73 -6.45
CA ASN A 283 28.40 9.47 -5.55
C ASN A 283 27.55 8.54 -4.65
N HIS A 284 27.42 7.25 -5.01
CA HIS A 284 26.45 6.34 -4.39
C HIS A 284 26.73 6.11 -2.92
N ASP A 285 27.99 6.02 -2.51
CA ASP A 285 28.35 5.79 -1.11
C ASP A 285 28.00 6.98 -0.18
N PHE A 286 27.78 8.17 -0.76
CA PHE A 286 27.55 9.43 -0.03
C PHE A 286 26.08 9.82 0.11
N VAL A 287 25.18 9.11 -0.55
CA VAL A 287 23.76 9.45 -0.59
C VAL A 287 22.87 8.28 -0.25
N GLU A 288 21.83 8.57 0.51
CA GLU A 288 20.79 7.60 0.81
C GLU A 288 19.63 7.80 -0.14
N LEU A 289 19.33 6.79 -0.98
CA LEU A 289 18.13 6.78 -1.82
C LEU A 289 17.01 6.02 -1.10
N ALA A 290 15.95 6.70 -0.68
CA ALA A 290 14.83 6.07 0.05
C ALA A 290 13.75 5.53 -0.89
N GLY A 291 13.56 6.13 -2.06
CA GLY A 291 12.57 5.63 -3.01
C GLY A 291 12.52 6.38 -4.33
N ILE A 292 11.82 5.77 -5.29
CA ILE A 292 11.67 6.25 -6.66
C ILE A 292 10.21 6.10 -7.12
N ASP A 293 9.74 7.06 -7.91
CA ASP A 293 8.47 6.96 -8.64
C ASP A 293 8.73 6.68 -10.10
N VAL A 294 8.10 5.63 -10.64
CA VAL A 294 8.39 5.11 -11.97
C VAL A 294 7.12 4.95 -12.78
N LEU A 295 7.18 5.33 -14.05
CA LEU A 295 6.16 5.07 -15.04
C LEU A 295 6.57 3.86 -15.88
N PHE A 296 5.70 2.86 -15.96
CA PHE A 296 5.83 1.72 -16.87
C PHE A 296 4.69 1.72 -17.89
N ASN A 297 4.99 1.22 -19.09
CA ASN A 297 3.97 0.60 -19.91
C ASN A 297 3.83 -0.86 -19.48
N PHE A 298 2.61 -1.37 -19.40
CA PHE A 298 2.37 -2.79 -19.14
C PHE A 298 1.56 -3.44 -20.25
N SER A 299 1.81 -4.73 -20.47
CA SER A 299 1.10 -5.54 -21.46
C SER A 299 1.03 -7.01 -21.03
N TYR A 300 -0.19 -7.53 -20.90
CA TYR A 300 -0.46 -8.96 -20.75
C TYR A 300 -1.75 -9.33 -21.51
N SER A 301 -2.10 -10.62 -21.55
CA SER A 301 -3.24 -11.12 -22.33
C SER A 301 -4.57 -10.42 -22.01
N GLY A 302 -4.76 -9.96 -20.77
CA GLY A 302 -6.01 -9.35 -20.32
C GLY A 302 -6.10 -7.83 -20.46
N ALA A 303 -4.98 -7.10 -20.49
CA ALA A 303 -4.99 -5.64 -20.62
C ALA A 303 -3.64 -5.05 -21.02
N LYS A 304 -3.69 -3.86 -21.61
CA LYS A 304 -2.53 -2.99 -21.89
C LYS A 304 -2.78 -1.57 -21.39
N GLY A 305 -1.72 -0.90 -20.97
CA GLY A 305 -1.81 0.47 -20.49
C GLY A 305 -0.51 0.97 -19.87
N LYS A 306 -0.65 1.96 -18.99
CA LYS A 306 0.44 2.53 -18.19
C LYS A 306 0.10 2.44 -16.72
N CYS A 307 1.11 2.19 -15.89
CA CYS A 307 0.99 2.25 -14.44
C CYS A 307 2.11 3.09 -13.84
N SER A 308 1.76 3.83 -12.78
CA SER A 308 2.73 4.54 -11.95
C SER A 308 2.93 3.79 -10.65
N VAL A 309 4.19 3.55 -10.31
CA VAL A 309 4.62 2.68 -9.22
C VAL A 309 5.64 3.41 -8.37
N PHE A 310 5.45 3.38 -7.06
CA PHE A 310 6.46 3.77 -6.11
C PHE A 310 7.23 2.52 -5.64
N TYR A 311 8.55 2.63 -5.61
CA TYR A 311 9.46 1.66 -5.00
C TYR A 311 10.23 2.34 -3.88
N GLY A 312 10.20 1.81 -2.66
CA GLY A 312 11.07 2.33 -1.61
C GLY A 312 10.59 2.14 -0.18
N PHE A 313 11.31 2.81 0.72
CA PHE A 313 11.16 2.77 2.17
C PHE A 313 10.36 3.99 2.61
N GLN A 314 9.02 3.85 2.65
CA GLN A 314 8.13 4.96 2.95
C GLN A 314 8.47 5.64 4.29
N ASN A 315 8.50 6.97 4.29
CA ASN A 315 8.78 7.80 5.46
C ASN A 315 10.15 7.54 6.11
N TYR A 316 11.11 6.94 5.40
CA TYR A 316 12.44 6.68 5.93
C TYR A 316 13.12 7.94 6.45
N PHE A 317 13.19 9.02 5.67
CA PHE A 317 13.90 10.23 6.12
C PHE A 317 13.23 10.95 7.30
N GLN A 318 11.93 10.74 7.53
CA GLN A 318 11.23 11.28 8.68
C GLN A 318 11.59 10.53 9.98
N LYS A 319 11.80 9.21 9.87
CA LYS A 319 11.98 8.32 11.04
C LYS A 319 13.44 7.92 11.27
N ARG A 320 14.27 7.93 10.22
CA ARG A 320 15.68 7.48 10.20
C ARG A 320 15.88 6.10 10.84
N ASN A 321 14.97 5.17 10.55
CA ASN A 321 14.97 3.83 11.15
C ASN A 321 15.30 2.77 10.08
N SER A 322 16.37 2.00 10.32
CA SER A 322 16.86 0.94 9.42
C SER A 322 15.89 -0.25 9.28
N SER A 323 14.98 -0.45 10.23
CA SER A 323 13.98 -1.53 10.19
C SER A 323 12.78 -1.24 9.29
N ILE A 324 12.71 -0.07 8.65
CA ILE A 324 11.62 0.27 7.73
C ILE A 324 11.62 -0.70 6.54
N GLU A 325 10.46 -1.27 6.26
CA GLU A 325 10.26 -2.25 5.19
C GLU A 325 10.16 -1.58 3.81
N PHE A 326 10.56 -2.31 2.78
CA PHE A 326 10.46 -1.92 1.39
C PHE A 326 9.05 -2.17 0.86
N HIS A 327 8.50 -1.18 0.15
CA HIS A 327 7.16 -1.22 -0.41
C HIS A 327 7.18 -1.07 -1.94
N VAL A 328 6.20 -1.73 -2.57
CA VAL A 328 5.84 -1.54 -3.97
C VAL A 328 4.40 -1.05 -4.00
N ASP A 329 4.17 0.19 -4.43
CA ASP A 329 2.84 0.80 -4.43
C ASP A 329 2.43 1.27 -5.82
N ILE A 330 1.47 0.57 -6.42
CA ILE A 330 0.81 1.02 -7.64
C ILE A 330 -0.28 2.04 -7.28
N TYR A 331 -0.06 3.30 -7.61
CA TYR A 331 -0.97 4.40 -7.27
C TYR A 331 -1.76 4.97 -8.45
N ASP A 332 -1.34 4.72 -9.69
CA ASP A 332 -2.10 5.10 -10.89
C ASP A 332 -2.08 3.99 -11.95
N ILE A 333 -3.23 3.77 -12.60
CA ILE A 333 -3.40 2.82 -13.71
C ILE A 333 -4.27 3.45 -14.79
N LYS A 334 -3.69 3.58 -15.99
CA LYS A 334 -4.31 4.11 -17.19
C LYS A 334 -4.37 3.03 -18.26
N LEU A 335 -5.56 2.52 -18.52
CA LEU A 335 -5.80 1.51 -19.56
C LEU A 335 -5.84 2.18 -20.93
N ASN A 336 -5.35 1.48 -21.96
CA ASN A 336 -5.58 1.88 -23.34
C ASN A 336 -7.09 1.86 -23.63
N LYS A 337 -7.53 2.65 -24.62
CA LYS A 337 -8.97 2.81 -24.95
C LYS A 337 -9.67 1.47 -25.20
N GLU A 338 -9.01 0.55 -25.89
CA GLU A 338 -9.54 -0.79 -26.18
C GLU A 338 -9.81 -1.63 -24.93
N PHE A 339 -9.11 -1.37 -23.82
CA PHE A 339 -9.27 -2.05 -22.53
C PHE A 339 -10.03 -1.22 -21.50
N SER A 340 -10.70 -0.13 -21.90
CA SER A 340 -11.41 0.74 -20.93
C SER A 340 -12.53 0.04 -20.17
N HIS A 341 -13.05 -1.07 -20.71
CA HIS A 341 -14.08 -1.91 -20.12
C HIS A 341 -13.52 -2.89 -19.07
N VAL A 342 -12.20 -3.10 -19.01
CA VAL A 342 -11.58 -4.06 -18.10
C VAL A 342 -11.59 -3.53 -16.67
N ASN A 343 -11.89 -4.41 -15.72
CA ASN A 343 -11.90 -4.07 -14.30
C ASN A 343 -10.47 -3.74 -13.81
N LYS A 344 -10.23 -2.46 -13.48
CA LYS A 344 -8.94 -1.96 -12.97
C LYS A 344 -8.47 -2.65 -11.68
N LEU A 345 -9.37 -3.17 -10.85
CA LEU A 345 -8.99 -3.92 -9.64
C LEU A 345 -8.31 -5.24 -10.00
N ASN A 346 -8.84 -5.95 -10.99
CA ASN A 346 -8.24 -7.21 -11.46
C ASN A 346 -6.88 -6.95 -12.12
N VAL A 347 -6.78 -5.87 -12.91
CA VAL A 347 -5.49 -5.42 -13.46
C VAL A 347 -4.52 -5.13 -12.32
N LYS A 348 -4.90 -4.32 -11.32
CA LYS A 348 -4.04 -3.99 -10.18
C LYS A 348 -3.56 -5.24 -9.43
N LYS A 349 -4.44 -6.23 -9.21
CA LYS A 349 -4.07 -7.51 -8.59
C LYS A 349 -2.99 -8.25 -9.36
N PHE A 350 -3.15 -8.36 -10.68
CA PHE A 350 -2.13 -8.96 -11.55
C PHE A 350 -0.80 -8.19 -11.48
N LEU A 351 -0.83 -6.86 -11.65
CA LEU A 351 0.39 -6.06 -11.64
C LEU A 351 1.13 -6.15 -10.30
N ASN A 352 0.39 -6.14 -9.17
CA ASN A 352 0.99 -6.33 -7.84
C ASN A 352 1.71 -7.68 -7.73
N GLN A 353 1.10 -8.77 -8.21
CA GLN A 353 1.73 -10.10 -8.19
C GLN A 353 3.02 -10.13 -9.01
N GLU A 354 3.03 -9.53 -10.20
CA GLU A 354 4.21 -9.52 -11.06
C GLU A 354 5.33 -8.62 -10.50
N PHE A 355 5.02 -7.44 -9.97
CA PHE A 355 6.06 -6.61 -9.33
C PHE A 355 6.63 -7.23 -8.06
N GLU A 356 5.82 -7.96 -7.29
CA GLU A 356 6.29 -8.71 -6.12
C GLU A 356 7.26 -9.83 -6.51
N LYS A 357 7.00 -10.53 -7.62
CA LYS A 357 7.96 -11.51 -8.18
C LYS A 357 9.26 -10.83 -8.56
N ILE A 358 9.20 -9.73 -9.32
CA ILE A 358 10.38 -8.96 -9.76
C ILE A 358 11.19 -8.51 -8.54
N LYS A 359 10.54 -7.94 -7.53
CA LYS A 359 11.18 -7.52 -6.28
C LYS A 359 12.00 -8.64 -5.64
N ASN A 360 11.40 -9.80 -5.47
CA ASN A 360 12.04 -10.93 -4.80
C ASN A 360 13.21 -11.50 -5.62
N ILE A 361 13.06 -11.59 -6.95
CA ILE A 361 14.13 -12.04 -7.85
C ILE A 361 15.33 -11.07 -7.77
N LYS A 362 15.09 -9.77 -7.94
CA LYS A 362 16.15 -8.76 -7.94
C LYS A 362 16.84 -8.62 -6.58
N PHE A 363 16.12 -8.83 -5.49
CA PHE A 363 16.72 -8.86 -4.15
C PHE A 363 17.68 -10.05 -3.97
N LYS A 364 17.28 -11.25 -4.39
CA LYS A 364 18.14 -12.44 -4.34
C LYS A 364 19.43 -12.25 -5.15
N GLU A 365 19.31 -11.72 -6.38
CA GLU A 365 20.47 -11.46 -7.24
C GLU A 365 21.53 -10.51 -6.64
N ILE A 366 21.14 -9.65 -5.70
CA ILE A 366 22.07 -8.72 -5.02
C ILE A 366 22.74 -9.40 -3.84
N ASN A 367 22.01 -10.22 -3.09
CA ASN A 367 22.57 -10.93 -1.93
C ASN A 367 23.45 -12.11 -2.33
N ASP A 368 23.21 -12.76 -3.47
CA ASP A 368 24.03 -13.88 -3.96
C ASP A 368 25.38 -13.43 -4.56
N LYS A 369 25.58 -12.12 -4.75
CA LYS A 369 26.83 -11.52 -5.25
C LYS A 369 27.69 -10.86 -4.17
N GLY A 370 27.28 -10.99 -2.90
CA GLY A 370 27.93 -10.38 -1.73
C GLY A 370 28.85 -11.32 -0.97
#